data_AF-A0A933GAU2-F1
#
_entry.id   AF-A0A933GAU2-F1
#
_cell.length_a   1.000
_cell.length_b   1.000
_cell.length_c   1.000
_cell.angle_alpha   90.00
_cell.angle_beta   90.00
_cell.angle_gamma   90.00
#
_symmetry.space_group_name_H-M   'P 1'
#
loop_
_entity.id
_entity.type
_entity.pdbx_description
1 polymer ?
#
loop_
_entity_poly.entity_id
_entity_poly.type
_entity_poly.pdbx_seq_one_letter_code
_entity_poly.pdbx_strand_id
1 'polypeptide(L)'
;MVLVPGEAVGRSALRAEVRVVPPPAAVPTTVTVLRALEITFANAATDAAVTELEEDVTIEVSYGGLSLTEAELGRLVIYNATRNELLPTTLDRARQVAVAKTRRFSTFTLALASGPVPRVYLPVALDQAAGGW
;
A
#
# COMPACT_ATOMS: atom_id res chain seq x y z
N MET A 1 -7.98 -15.08 -2.97
CA MET A 1 -8.94 -14.13 -3.55
C MET A 1 -9.52 -13.33 -2.40
N VAL A 2 -9.33 -12.01 -2.39
CA VAL A 2 -9.89 -11.13 -1.36
C VAL A 2 -10.96 -10.28 -2.04
N LEU A 3 -12.20 -10.39 -1.58
CA LEU A 3 -13.28 -9.49 -2.00
C LEU A 3 -13.16 -8.23 -1.16
N VAL A 4 -12.90 -7.10 -1.82
CA VAL A 4 -12.82 -5.81 -1.15
C VAL A 4 -14.11 -5.07 -1.48
N PRO A 5 -14.93 -4.68 -0.50
CA PRO A 5 -16.02 -3.75 -0.76
C PRO A 5 -15.37 -2.43 -1.19
N GLY A 6 -15.38 -2.16 -2.49
CA GLY A 6 -14.95 -0.89 -3.04
C GLY A 6 -16.07 -0.36 -3.90
N GLU A 7 -16.48 0.87 -3.64
CA GLU A 7 -17.45 1.56 -4.47
C GLU A 7 -16.71 2.06 -5.73
N ALA A 8 -16.62 1.21 -6.75
CA ALA A 8 -16.42 1.70 -8.10
C ALA A 8 -17.79 2.12 -8.65
N VAL A 9 -17.88 3.37 -9.11
CA VAL A 9 -18.97 3.99 -9.89
C VAL A 9 -20.23 3.12 -9.98
N GLY A 10 -21.13 3.29 -9.00
CA GLY A 10 -22.45 2.64 -9.01
C GLY A 10 -22.64 1.45 -8.07
N ARG A 11 -21.93 1.38 -6.93
CA ARG A 11 -22.12 0.34 -5.87
C ARG A 11 -21.84 -1.09 -6.33
N SER A 12 -20.99 -1.28 -7.34
CA SER A 12 -20.63 -2.62 -7.80
C SER A 12 -19.57 -3.25 -6.90
N ALA A 13 -19.75 -4.51 -6.52
CA ALA A 13 -18.71 -5.26 -5.80
C ALA A 13 -17.44 -5.37 -6.64
N LEU A 14 -16.28 -5.27 -5.99
CA LEU A 14 -14.97 -5.39 -6.64
C LEU A 14 -14.25 -6.66 -6.21
N ARG A 15 -13.59 -7.29 -7.18
CA ARG A 15 -12.59 -8.33 -6.92
C ARG A 15 -11.21 -7.69 -6.92
N ALA A 16 -10.47 -7.90 -5.84
CA ALA A 16 -9.07 -7.49 -5.74
C ALA A 16 -8.15 -8.71 -5.87
N GLU A 17 -7.10 -8.56 -6.66
CA GLU A 17 -6.01 -9.51 -6.74
C GLU A 17 -4.70 -8.82 -6.42
N VAL A 18 -3.89 -9.46 -5.57
CA VAL A 18 -2.55 -9.00 -5.21
C VAL A 18 -1.56 -10.06 -5.64
N ARG A 19 -0.55 -9.66 -6.40
CA ARG A 19 0.50 -10.54 -6.91
C ARG A 19 1.87 -9.97 -6.59
N VAL A 20 2.78 -10.82 -6.16
CA VAL A 20 4.21 -10.44 -6.09
C VAL A 20 4.74 -10.46 -7.51
N VAL A 21 5.34 -9.36 -7.93
CA VAL A 21 5.88 -9.19 -9.28
C VAL A 21 7.36 -8.78 -9.22
N PRO A 22 8.13 -8.95 -10.30
CA PRO A 22 9.46 -8.37 -10.40
C PRO A 22 9.41 -6.83 -10.24
N PRO A 23 10.49 -6.19 -9.75
CA PRO A 23 10.59 -4.74 -9.72
C PRO A 23 10.32 -4.12 -11.11
N PRO A 24 9.55 -3.02 -11.18
CA PRO A 24 9.30 -2.34 -12.45
C PRO A 24 10.61 -1.77 -13.03
N ALA A 25 10.74 -1.77 -14.36
CA ALA A 25 11.96 -1.32 -15.03
C ALA A 25 12.24 0.19 -14.85
N ALA A 26 11.20 0.99 -14.64
CA ALA A 26 11.26 2.45 -14.57
C ALA A 26 11.23 3.00 -13.13
N VAL A 27 11.85 2.28 -12.18
CA VAL A 27 11.94 2.75 -10.80
C VAL A 27 13.04 3.84 -10.69
N PRO A 28 12.78 4.97 -10.01
CA PRO A 28 13.77 6.02 -9.80
C PRO A 28 15.03 5.47 -9.14
N THR A 29 16.20 5.94 -9.57
CA THR A 29 17.49 5.58 -8.96
C THR A 29 17.62 6.02 -7.50
N THR A 30 16.75 6.92 -7.07
CA THR A 30 16.63 7.39 -5.70
C THR A 30 15.89 6.42 -4.77
N VAL A 31 15.39 5.29 -5.28
CA VAL A 31 14.74 4.27 -4.44
C VAL A 31 15.33 2.88 -4.68
N THR A 32 15.51 2.12 -3.60
CA THR A 32 15.90 0.70 -3.65
C THR A 32 14.67 -0.16 -3.39
N VAL A 33 14.29 -0.97 -4.38
CA VAL A 33 13.12 -1.85 -4.28
C VAL A 33 13.39 -3.01 -3.33
N LEU A 34 12.55 -3.16 -2.31
CA LEU A 34 12.57 -4.31 -1.41
C LEU A 34 11.56 -5.38 -1.82
N ARG A 35 10.39 -4.95 -2.30
CA ARG A 35 9.31 -5.82 -2.75
C ARG A 35 8.40 -5.07 -3.72
N ALA A 36 8.02 -5.70 -4.82
CA ALA A 36 7.01 -5.16 -5.73
C ALA A 36 5.74 -6.02 -5.69
N LEU A 37 4.60 -5.34 -5.65
CA LEU A 37 3.28 -5.91 -5.59
C LEU A 37 2.45 -5.25 -6.68
N GLU A 38 1.80 -6.06 -7.51
CA GLU A 38 0.77 -5.59 -8.41
C GLU A 38 -0.59 -5.82 -7.75
N ILE A 39 -1.38 -4.75 -7.69
CA ILE A 39 -2.76 -4.82 -7.21
C ILE A 39 -3.66 -4.49 -8.38
N THR A 40 -4.50 -5.45 -8.76
CA THR A 40 -5.51 -5.27 -9.80
C THR A 40 -6.89 -5.38 -9.20
N PHE A 41 -7.79 -4.52 -9.68
CA PHE A 41 -9.20 -4.58 -9.36
C PHE A 41 -9.99 -4.85 -10.63
N ALA A 42 -11.04 -5.66 -10.49
CA ALA A 42 -12.02 -5.88 -11.53
C ALA A 42 -13.42 -5.74 -10.95
N ASN A 43 -14.35 -5.22 -11.76
CA ASN A 43 -15.77 -5.26 -11.43
C ASN A 43 -16.19 -6.74 -11.32
N ALA A 44 -16.75 -7.13 -10.17
CA ALA A 44 -17.06 -8.54 -9.92
C ALA A 44 -18.18 -9.10 -10.82
N ALA A 45 -19.01 -8.23 -11.41
CA ALA A 45 -20.10 -8.63 -12.29
C ALA A 45 -19.69 -8.69 -13.77
N THR A 46 -18.74 -7.85 -14.21
CA THR A 46 -18.37 -7.72 -15.63
C THR A 46 -16.93 -8.14 -15.95
N ASP A 47 -16.12 -8.44 -14.93
CA ASP A 47 -14.67 -8.67 -15.03
C ASP A 47 -13.89 -7.51 -15.69
N ALA A 48 -14.51 -6.34 -15.85
CA ALA A 48 -13.86 -5.17 -16.40
C ALA A 48 -12.80 -4.63 -15.43
N ALA A 49 -11.59 -4.38 -15.94
CA ALA A 49 -10.48 -3.86 -15.13
C ALA A 49 -10.78 -2.44 -14.63
N VAL A 50 -10.47 -2.19 -13.35
CA VAL A 50 -10.63 -0.91 -12.67
C VAL A 50 -9.26 -0.41 -12.24
N THR A 51 -8.90 0.81 -12.66
CA THR A 51 -7.59 1.43 -12.39
C THR A 51 -7.66 2.60 -11.41
N GLU A 52 -8.86 3.12 -11.15
CA GLU A 52 -9.11 4.21 -10.19
C GLU A 52 -10.50 4.03 -9.54
N LEU A 53 -10.60 4.29 -8.23
CA LEU A 53 -11.85 4.30 -7.45
C LEU A 53 -12.32 5.71 -7.14
N GLU A 54 -13.59 5.80 -6.73
CA GLU A 54 -14.18 7.03 -6.23
C GLU A 54 -13.61 7.40 -4.85
N GLU A 55 -13.37 6.41 -3.99
CA GLU A 55 -12.83 6.59 -2.64
C GLU A 55 -11.42 5.98 -2.48
N ASP A 56 -10.66 6.52 -1.52
CA ASP A 56 -9.35 5.96 -1.16
C ASP A 56 -9.51 4.61 -0.47
N VAL A 57 -8.69 3.64 -0.89
CA VAL A 57 -8.51 2.39 -0.17
C VAL A 57 -7.21 2.40 0.61
N THR A 58 -7.16 1.58 1.65
CA THR A 58 -5.95 1.36 2.43
C THR A 58 -5.18 0.16 1.88
N ILE A 59 -3.91 0.37 1.57
CA ILE A 59 -2.98 -0.69 1.20
C ILE A 59 -2.07 -0.94 2.40
N GLU A 60 -1.98 -2.20 2.82
CA GLU A 60 -1.04 -2.66 3.84
C GLU A 60 -0.01 -3.59 3.20
N VAL A 61 1.27 -3.28 3.33
CA VAL A 61 2.37 -4.09 2.83
C VAL A 61 3.24 -4.55 4.00
N SER A 62 3.32 -5.85 4.23
CA SER A 62 4.16 -6.40 5.28
C SER A 62 5.65 -6.26 4.97
N TYR A 63 6.41 -5.78 5.96
CA TYR A 63 7.87 -5.73 5.96
C TYR A 63 8.51 -6.65 7.01
N GLY A 64 7.72 -7.45 7.75
CA GLY A 64 8.20 -8.26 8.88
C GLY A 64 9.26 -9.31 8.56
N GLY A 65 9.45 -9.66 7.29
CA GLY A 65 10.50 -10.59 6.83
C GLY A 65 11.73 -9.91 6.21
N LEU A 66 11.83 -8.58 6.24
CA LEU A 66 12.88 -7.83 5.53
C LEU A 66 14.07 -7.43 6.42
N SER A 67 14.08 -7.80 7.70
CA SER A 67 15.17 -7.55 8.65
C SER A 67 15.74 -6.12 8.62
N LEU A 68 14.85 -5.13 8.51
CA LEU A 68 15.22 -3.72 8.34
C LEU A 68 15.70 -3.10 9.66
N THR A 69 16.77 -2.30 9.59
CA THR A 69 17.25 -1.46 10.68
C THR A 69 16.34 -0.25 10.91
N GLU A 70 16.42 0.41 12.08
CA GLU A 70 15.64 1.63 12.34
C GLU A 70 15.90 2.76 11.34
N ALA A 71 17.14 2.88 10.84
CA ALA A 71 17.48 3.87 9.82
C ALA A 71 16.85 3.54 8.45
N GLU A 72 16.69 2.26 8.12
CA GLU A 72 15.96 1.81 6.93
C GLU A 72 14.45 1.97 7.11
N LEU A 73 13.93 1.64 8.30
CA LEU A 73 12.54 1.89 8.63
C LEU A 73 12.21 3.38 8.48
N GLY A 74 13.12 4.31 8.81
CA GLY A 74 12.97 5.75 8.58
C GLY A 74 12.86 6.16 7.10
N ARG A 75 13.33 5.33 6.18
CA ARG A 75 13.34 5.56 4.72
C ARG A 75 12.35 4.68 3.96
N LEU A 76 11.65 3.79 4.67
CA LEU A 76 10.68 2.87 4.10
C LEU A 76 9.45 3.63 3.56
N VAL A 77 9.08 3.33 2.32
CA VAL A 77 7.98 3.96 1.60
C VAL A 77 7.23 2.98 0.72
N ILE A 78 5.97 3.31 0.44
CA ILE A 78 5.20 2.72 -0.66
C ILE A 78 5.29 3.67 -1.86
N TYR A 79 5.90 3.20 -2.94
CA TYR A 79 6.04 3.90 -4.21
C TYR A 79 5.08 3.33 -5.25
N ASN A 80 4.31 4.19 -5.89
CA ASN A 80 3.45 3.85 -7.02
C ASN A 80 4.26 3.98 -8.32
N ALA A 81 4.72 2.84 -8.84
CA ALA A 81 5.64 2.81 -9.96
C ALA A 81 5.03 3.28 -11.28
N THR A 82 3.76 2.97 -11.51
CA THR A 82 3.05 3.38 -12.73
C THR A 82 2.86 4.89 -12.82
N ARG A 83 2.81 5.59 -11.68
CA ARG A 83 2.56 7.04 -11.63
C ARG A 83 3.77 7.86 -11.18
N ASN A 84 4.89 7.20 -10.90
CA ASN A 84 6.08 7.85 -10.36
C ASN A 84 5.80 8.70 -9.11
N GLU A 85 5.08 8.11 -8.16
CA GLU A 85 4.51 8.81 -7.01
C GLU A 85 4.88 8.12 -5.69
N LEU A 86 5.38 8.88 -4.72
CA LEU A 86 5.58 8.41 -3.35
C LEU A 86 4.29 8.60 -2.56
N LEU A 87 3.74 7.52 -2.02
CA LEU A 87 2.53 7.61 -1.21
C LEU A 87 2.88 8.02 0.23
N PRO A 88 2.06 8.87 0.88
CA PRO A 88 2.13 9.10 2.30
C PRO A 88 2.04 7.76 3.05
N THR A 89 3.16 7.33 3.63
CA THR A 89 3.30 6.00 4.23
C THR A 89 3.41 6.13 5.74
N THR A 90 2.51 5.43 6.45
CA THR A 90 2.57 5.24 7.90
C THR A 90 3.12 3.84 8.19
N LEU A 91 3.90 3.69 9.25
CA LEU A 91 4.39 2.37 9.67
C LEU A 91 3.67 1.93 10.93
N ASP A 92 3.01 0.78 10.85
CA ASP A 92 2.55 0.06 12.03
C ASP A 92 3.67 -0.90 12.47
N ARG A 93 4.40 -0.48 13.50
CA ARG A 93 5.55 -1.22 14.02
C ARG A 93 5.17 -2.52 14.72
N ALA A 94 3.98 -2.58 15.31
CA ALA A 94 3.52 -3.76 16.04
C ALA A 94 3.16 -4.89 15.06
N ARG A 95 2.46 -4.55 13.97
CA ARG A 95 2.08 -5.50 12.92
C ARG A 95 3.15 -5.67 11.83
N GLN A 96 4.19 -4.85 11.85
CA GLN A 96 5.25 -4.79 10.83
C GLN A 96 4.68 -4.58 9.42
N VAL A 97 3.77 -3.62 9.28
CA VAL A 97 3.15 -3.25 7.99
C VAL A 97 3.35 -1.77 7.67
N ALA A 98 3.66 -1.50 6.39
CA ALA A 98 3.61 -0.17 5.81
C ALA A 98 2.20 0.08 5.26
N VAL A 99 1.60 1.21 5.62
CA VAL A 99 0.22 1.55 5.31
C VAL A 99 0.18 2.82 4.49
N ALA A 100 -0.54 2.80 3.37
CA ALA A 100 -0.79 3.98 2.55
C ALA A 100 -2.25 4.01 2.09
N LYS A 101 -2.78 5.22 1.88
CA LYS A 101 -4.10 5.42 1.26
C LYS A 101 -3.94 5.83 -0.20
N THR A 102 -4.75 5.26 -1.06
CA THR A 102 -4.80 5.61 -2.49
C THR A 102 -6.09 5.09 -3.09
N ARG A 103 -6.66 5.82 -4.04
CA ARG A 103 -7.74 5.34 -4.90
C ARG A 103 -7.26 4.78 -6.24
N ARG A 104 -5.96 4.75 -6.49
CA ARG A 104 -5.36 4.43 -7.80
C ARG A 104 -4.70 3.07 -7.74
N PHE A 105 -4.99 2.19 -8.68
CA PHE A 105 -4.46 0.82 -8.72
C PHE A 105 -3.42 0.64 -9.79
N SER A 106 -2.30 0.07 -9.38
CA SER A 106 -1.10 -0.07 -10.19
C SER A 106 -0.08 -0.97 -9.48
N THR A 107 1.08 -1.15 -10.12
CA THR A 107 2.24 -1.76 -9.46
C THR A 107 2.74 -0.84 -8.34
N PHE A 108 2.59 -1.30 -7.10
CA PHE A 108 3.18 -0.69 -5.93
C PHE A 108 4.51 -1.36 -5.59
N THR A 109 5.40 -0.58 -5.03
CA THR A 109 6.73 -1.03 -4.65
C THR A 109 7.00 -0.57 -3.24
N LEU A 110 7.22 -1.53 -2.34
CA LEU A 110 7.85 -1.24 -1.06
C LEU A 110 9.33 -0.99 -1.31
N ALA A 111 9.82 0.18 -0.94
CA ALA A 111 11.17 0.61 -1.25
C ALA A 111 11.79 1.39 -0.09
N LEU A 112 13.12 1.48 -0.12
CA LEU A 112 13.90 2.41 0.68
C LEU A 112 14.22 3.64 -0.19
N ALA A 113 13.81 4.82 0.24
CA ALA A 113 14.23 6.06 -0.41
C ALA A 113 15.67 6.42 -0.02
N SER A 114 16.40 7.10 -0.92
CA SER A 114 17.75 7.58 -0.69
C SER A 114 17.84 8.72 0.32
N GLY A 115 16.73 9.46 0.51
CA GLY A 115 16.62 10.59 1.44
C GLY A 115 15.48 10.41 2.47
N PRO A 116 15.39 11.31 3.47
CA PRO A 116 14.28 11.32 4.40
C PRO A 116 12.97 11.59 3.65
N VAL A 117 11.94 10.81 3.96
CA VAL A 117 10.63 10.93 3.30
C VAL A 117 9.66 11.62 4.25
N PRO A 118 8.88 12.61 3.79
CA PRO A 118 7.84 13.23 4.61
C PRO A 118 6.89 12.17 5.17
N ARG A 119 6.77 12.10 6.49
CA ARG A 119 5.84 11.20 7.18
C ARG A 119 4.68 12.00 7.72
N VAL A 120 3.47 11.51 7.45
CA VAL A 120 2.29 11.95 8.18
C VAL A 120 2.11 10.97 9.33
N TYR A 121 2.39 11.41 10.55
CA TYR A 121 2.06 10.64 11.74
C TYR A 121 0.58 10.84 12.04
N LEU A 122 -0.26 9.89 11.62
CA LEU A 122 -1.63 9.82 12.10
C LEU A 122 -1.62 9.19 13.49
N PRO A 123 -2.20 9.83 14.52
CA PRO A 123 -2.36 9.19 15.81
C PRO A 123 -3.27 7.97 15.63
N VAL A 124 -2.71 6.77 15.82
CA VAL A 124 -3.52 5.56 15.97
C VAL A 124 -4.12 5.63 17.36
N ALA A 125 -5.40 6.00 17.45
CA ALA A 125 -6.16 5.74 18.65
C ALA A 125 -6.29 4.22 18.78
N LEU A 126 -5.46 3.63 19.65
CA LEU A 126 -5.73 2.30 20.16
C LEU A 126 -7.00 2.44 20.99
N ASP A 127 -8.13 2.04 20.41
CA ASP A 127 -9.35 1.87 21.17
C ASP A 127 -9.08 0.74 22.16
N GLN A 128 -8.64 1.12 23.37
CA GLN A 128 -8.62 0.21 24.50
C GLN A 128 -10.08 -0.05 24.84
N ALA A 129 -10.67 -1.00 24.12
CA ALA A 129 -11.95 -1.59 24.49
C ALA A 129 -11.81 -2.14 25.91
N ALA A 130 -12.27 -1.33 26.85
CA ALA A 130 -12.71 -1.61 28.20
C ALA A 130 -12.18 -2.93 28.80
N GLY A 131 -11.11 -2.81 29.61
CA GLY A 131 -10.89 -3.73 30.71
C GLY A 131 -12.05 -3.62 31.70
N GLY A 132 -12.97 -4.57 31.65
CA GLY A 132 -13.89 -4.85 32.75
C GLY A 132 -13.14 -5.62 33.84
N TRP A 133 -12.88 -4.97 34.96
CA TRP A 133 -12.68 -5.61 36.25
C TRP A 133 -14.01 -5.60 37.01
#